data_AF-A0A954JUL8-F1
#
_entry.id   AF-A0A954JUL8-F1
#
_cell.length_a   1.000
_cell.length_b   1.000
_cell.length_c   1.000
_cell.angle_alpha   90.00
_cell.angle_beta   90.00
_cell.angle_gamma   90.00
#
_symmetry.space_group_name_H-M   'P 1'
#
loop_
_entity.id
_entity.type
_entity.pdbx_description
1 polymer ?
#
loop_
_entity_poly.entity_id
_entity_poly.type
_entity_poly.pdbx_seq_one_letter_code
_entity_poly.pdbx_strand_id
1 'polypeptide(L)' 'PALQTFIIQLCGPGSYVPNARAVRGGSYSAIIESNNVGPQGGQVLTEETLKSINGQFKKSASD' A
#
# COMPACT_ATOMS: atom_id res chain seq x y z
N PRO A 1 -9.75 4.51 -14.70
CA PRO A 1 -9.46 3.93 -13.36
C PRO A 1 -10.24 2.61 -13.23
N ALA A 2 -9.73 1.66 -12.44
CA ALA A 2 -10.44 0.39 -12.23
C ALA A 2 -11.76 0.61 -11.48
N LEU A 3 -12.84 -0.07 -11.89
CA LEU A 3 -14.13 0.02 -11.21
C LEU A 3 -14.07 -0.59 -9.79
N GLN A 4 -13.28 -1.65 -9.62
CA GLN A 4 -13.08 -2.34 -8.36
C GLN A 4 -11.62 -2.77 -8.22
N THR A 5 -11.09 -2.77 -7.00
CA THR A 5 -9.74 -3.22 -6.69
C THR A 5 -9.78 -4.07 -5.42
N PHE A 6 -9.00 -5.14 -5.41
CA PHE A 6 -8.82 -6.03 -4.26
C PHE A 6 -7.38 -5.96 -3.79
N ILE A 7 -7.16 -5.98 -2.47
CA ILE A 7 -5.84 -6.12 -1.87
C ILE A 7 -5.68 -7.59 -1.48
N ILE A 8 -4.69 -8.26 -2.08
CA ILE A 8 -4.31 -9.62 -1.70
C ILE A 8 -2.96 -9.51 -0.97
N GLN A 9 -2.89 -10.07 0.24
CA GLN A 9 -1.69 -10.02 1.08
C GLN A 9 -0.96 -11.36 1.06
N LEU A 10 0.30 -11.36 1.54
CA LEU A 10 1.18 -12.54 1.61
C LEU A 10 1.53 -13.13 0.23
N CYS A 11 1.50 -12.31 -0.82
CA CYS A 11 1.85 -12.69 -2.19
C CYS A 11 3.32 -12.43 -2.53
N GLY A 12 4.25 -12.80 -1.64
CA GLY A 12 5.68 -12.58 -1.82
C GLY A 12 6.39 -12.20 -0.52
N PRO A 13 7.69 -11.87 -0.60
CA PRO A 13 8.44 -11.40 0.54
C PRO A 13 7.96 -9.99 0.95
N GLY A 14 7.92 -9.73 2.25
CA GLY A 14 7.51 -8.43 2.79
C GLY A 14 7.29 -8.52 4.30
N SER A 15 7.09 -7.37 4.93
CA SER A 15 6.72 -7.29 6.34
C SER A 15 5.51 -6.37 6.53
N TYR A 16 5.15 -6.08 7.77
CA TYR A 16 4.07 -5.15 8.09
C TYR A 16 4.33 -3.75 7.50
N VAL A 17 3.24 -3.08 7.14
CA VAL A 17 3.23 -1.68 6.71
C VAL A 17 2.33 -0.92 7.69
N PRO A 18 2.90 -0.25 8.70
CA PRO A 18 2.11 0.45 9.69
C PRO A 18 1.54 1.75 9.14
N ASN A 19 0.34 2.12 9.58
CA ASN A 19 -0.21 3.46 9.39
C ASN A 19 0.01 4.32 10.65
N ALA A 20 -0.18 5.63 10.53
CA ALA A 20 0.06 6.56 11.63
C ALA A 20 -0.80 6.28 12.88
N ARG A 21 -2.01 5.73 12.71
CA ARG A 21 -2.88 5.35 13.84
C ARG A 21 -2.29 4.14 14.59
N ALA A 22 -1.81 3.13 13.88
CA ALA A 22 -1.20 1.94 14.48
C ALA A 22 0.08 2.26 15.27
N VAL A 23 0.92 3.17 14.74
CA VAL A 23 2.11 3.68 15.43
C VAL A 23 1.74 4.38 16.74
N ARG A 24 0.77 5.31 16.71
CA ARG A 24 0.30 5.97 17.94
C ARG A 24 -0.29 5.01 18.96
N GLY A 25 -0.90 3.92 18.50
CA GLY A 25 -1.48 2.88 19.35
C GLY A 25 -0.46 1.85 19.86
N GLY A 26 0.81 1.90 19.44
CA GLY A 26 1.82 0.94 19.86
C GLY A 26 1.54 -0.50 19.46
N SER A 27 0.83 -0.72 18.34
CA SER A 27 0.52 -2.08 17.88
C SER A 27 1.81 -2.84 17.51
N TYR A 28 1.82 -4.16 17.70
CA TYR A 28 2.95 -5.01 17.32
C TYR A 28 3.38 -4.83 15.86
N SER A 29 2.43 -4.59 14.96
CA SER A 29 2.72 -4.32 13.54
C SER A 29 3.38 -2.97 13.28
N ALA A 30 3.58 -2.15 14.30
CA ALA A 30 4.07 -0.77 14.23
C ALA A 30 5.40 -0.51 14.96
N ILE A 31 6.01 -1.54 15.56
CA ILE A 31 7.36 -1.46 16.15
C ILE A 31 8.43 -1.69 15.08
N ILE A 32 9.64 -1.19 15.31
CA ILE A 32 10.73 -1.20 14.32
C ILE A 32 11.23 -2.61 13.99
N GLU A 33 11.08 -3.57 14.91
CA GLU A 33 11.41 -4.97 14.68
C GLU A 33 10.45 -5.65 13.69
N SER A 34 9.23 -5.13 13.55
CA SER A 34 8.16 -5.74 12.76
C SER A 34 8.05 -5.18 11.34
N ASN A 35 8.75 -4.10 10.99
CA ASN A 35 8.59 -3.42 9.71
C ASN A 35 9.88 -2.73 9.26
N ASN A 36 10.11 -2.74 7.95
CA ASN A 36 11.28 -2.08 7.36
C ASN A 36 11.04 -0.58 7.12
N VAL A 37 9.77 -0.15 7.08
CA VAL A 37 9.37 1.22 6.78
C VAL A 37 8.22 1.66 7.69
N GLY A 38 8.20 2.95 8.03
CA GLY A 38 7.10 3.57 8.75
C GLY A 38 5.94 4.00 7.85
N PRO A 39 4.97 4.78 8.39
CA PRO A 39 3.79 5.23 7.66
C PRO A 39 4.07 5.92 6.32
N GLN A 40 5.19 6.66 6.22
CA GLN A 40 5.61 7.33 5.00
C GLN A 40 5.96 6.34 3.89
N GLY A 41 6.64 5.23 4.23
CA GLY A 41 6.93 4.19 3.24
C GLY A 41 5.67 3.46 2.77
N GLY A 42 4.71 3.26 3.67
CA GLY A 42 3.38 2.76 3.31
C GLY A 42 2.62 3.67 2.34
N GLN A 43 2.75 4.99 2.52
CA GLN A 43 2.20 5.97 1.58
C GLN A 43 2.83 5.85 0.19
N VAL A 44 4.17 5.76 0.11
CA VAL A 44 4.88 5.55 -1.16
C VAL A 44 4.44 4.27 -1.86
N LEU A 45 4.32 3.15 -1.12
CA LEU A 45 3.82 1.90 -1.67
C LEU A 45 2.40 2.05 -2.25
N THR A 46 1.53 2.77 -1.55
CA THR A 46 0.16 3.04 -1.98
C THR A 46 0.14 3.86 -3.28
N GLU A 47 0.94 4.92 -3.35
CA GLU A 47 0.98 5.82 -4.52
C GLU A 47 1.53 5.12 -5.77
N GLU A 48 2.62 4.36 -5.65
CA GLU A 48 3.16 3.60 -6.79
C GLU A 48 2.21 2.47 -7.24
N THR A 49 1.48 1.86 -6.30
CA THR A 49 0.43 0.88 -6.63
C THR A 49 -0.71 1.54 -7.41
N LEU A 50 -1.22 2.69 -6.93
CA LEU A 50 -2.28 3.44 -7.62
C LEU A 50 -1.84 3.91 -9.01
N LYS A 51 -0.61 4.39 -9.14
CA LYS A 51 -0.03 4.77 -10.43
C LYS A 51 0.02 3.60 -11.40
N SER A 52 0.42 2.42 -10.92
CA SER A 52 0.46 1.18 -11.71
C SER A 52 -0.94 0.74 -12.16
N ILE A 53 -1.91 0.71 -11.25
CA ILE A 53 -3.32 0.40 -11.57
C ILE A 53 -3.87 1.40 -12.59
N ASN A 54 -3.71 2.70 -12.34
CA ASN A 54 -4.20 3.73 -13.26
C ASN A 54 -3.55 3.65 -14.65
N GLY A 55 -2.28 3.23 -14.72
CA GLY A 55 -1.59 2.95 -15.98
C GLY A 55 -2.23 1.82 -16.80
N GLN A 56 -2.73 0.78 -16.13
CA GLN A 56 -3.41 -0.36 -16.78
C GLN A 56 -4.84 -0.03 -17.22
N PHE A 57 -5.53 0.86 -16.49
CA PHE A 57 -6.93 1.23 -16.73
C PHE A 57 -7.08 2.67 -17.25
N LYS A 58 -6.13 3.15 -18.07
CA LYS A 58 -6.30 4.38 -18.82
C LYS A 58 -7.42 4.17 -19.85
N LYS A 59 -8.47 4.99 -19.78
CA LYS A 59 -9.47 5.07 -20.86
C LYS A 59 -8.75 5.42 -22.16
N SER A 60 -9.09 4.74 -23.25
CA SER A 60 -8.67 5.16 -24.57
C SER A 60 -9.30 6.52 -24.88
N ALA A 61 -8.67 7.33 -25.73
CA ALA A 61 -9.22 8.64 -26.13
C ALA A 61 -10.61 8.54 -26.82
N SER A 62 -11.05 7.32 -27.13
CA SER A 62 -12.34 6.99 -27.74
C SER A 62 -13.43 6.51 -26.76
N ASP A 63 -13.15 6.44 -25.45
CA ASP A 63 -14.11 5.94 -24.42
C ASP A 63 -14.89 7.03 -23.66
#